data_AF-A0A1B8B9R0-F1
#
_entry.id   AF-A0A1B8B9R0-F1
#
_cell.length_a   1.000
_cell.length_b   1.000
_cell.length_c   1.000
_cell.angle_alpha   90.00
_cell.angle_beta   90.00
_cell.angle_gamma   90.00
#
_symmetry.space_group_name_H-M   'P 1'
#
loop_
_entity.id
_entity.type
_entity.pdbx_description
1 polymer ?
#
loop_
_entity_poly.entity_id
_entity_poly.type
_entity_poly.pdbx_seq_one_letter_code
_entity_poly.pdbx_strand_id
1 'polypeptide(L)'
;MLSFGRLQAALASATNELTIAAANINFDFTLVKCEAPKEFEPLGSALSQTRKENAEGGTAHITARRLGVLFEGIFPLTPALVRSYGTRVSEIAQAARKEGSPKIEESLFAAHIGADGTSICAAATSSPTALHVQLLGCMLARLWTASEAT
;
A
#
# COMPACT_ATOMS: atom_id res chain seq x y z
N MET A 1 -17.00 40.97 -44.63
CA MET A 1 -17.55 40.67 -43.29
C MET A 1 -16.99 39.32 -42.84
N LEU A 2 -15.93 39.33 -42.03
CA LEU A 2 -15.33 38.12 -41.49
C LEU A 2 -16.26 37.52 -40.42
N SER A 3 -16.47 36.22 -40.54
CA SER A 3 -17.53 35.44 -39.92
C SER A 3 -17.40 35.38 -38.39
N PHE A 4 -18.16 36.22 -37.69
CA PHE A 4 -18.34 36.15 -36.23
C PHE A 4 -18.85 34.75 -35.77
N GLY A 5 -19.62 34.05 -36.61
CA GLY A 5 -20.08 32.70 -36.34
C GLY A 5 -18.97 31.64 -36.31
N ARG A 6 -17.89 31.82 -37.07
CA ARG A 6 -16.73 30.89 -37.05
C ARG A 6 -15.89 31.02 -35.78
N LEU A 7 -15.78 32.21 -35.20
CA LEU A 7 -15.07 32.45 -33.93
C LEU A 7 -15.83 31.86 -32.73
N GLN A 8 -17.16 32.02 -32.69
CA GLN A 8 -17.99 31.38 -31.66
C GLN A 8 -17.94 29.86 -31.74
N ALA A 9 -17.96 29.29 -32.96
CA ALA A 9 -17.82 27.85 -33.15
C ALA A 9 -16.43 27.33 -32.74
N ALA A 10 -15.36 28.06 -33.05
CA ALA A 10 -14.00 27.70 -32.63
C ALA A 10 -13.81 27.81 -31.11
N LEU A 11 -14.39 28.83 -30.47
CA LEU A 11 -14.33 28.99 -29.01
C LEU A 11 -15.16 27.91 -28.29
N ALA A 12 -16.34 27.58 -28.82
CA ALA A 12 -17.19 26.51 -28.29
C ALA A 12 -16.58 25.11 -28.50
N SER A 13 -15.89 24.88 -29.62
CA SER A 13 -15.12 23.65 -29.86
C SER A 13 -13.93 23.56 -28.90
N ALA A 14 -13.19 24.66 -28.71
CA ALA A 14 -12.05 24.72 -27.81
C ALA A 14 -12.45 24.53 -26.34
N THR A 15 -13.57 25.09 -25.87
CA THR A 15 -14.07 24.84 -24.52
C THR A 15 -14.59 23.41 -24.34
N ASN A 16 -15.18 22.80 -25.36
CA ASN A 16 -15.61 21.40 -25.28
C ASN A 16 -14.41 20.45 -25.21
N GLU A 17 -13.38 20.67 -26.03
CA GLU A 17 -12.13 19.89 -25.97
C GLU A 17 -11.38 20.09 -24.65
N LEU A 18 -11.34 21.32 -24.10
CA LEU A 18 -10.71 21.57 -22.81
C LEU A 18 -11.49 20.95 -21.64
N THR A 19 -12.83 20.92 -21.73
CA THR A 19 -13.70 20.32 -20.71
C THR A 19 -13.63 18.79 -20.74
N ILE A 20 -13.52 18.19 -21.92
CA ILE A 20 -13.33 16.74 -22.09
C ILE A 20 -11.90 16.32 -21.70
N ALA A 21 -10.89 17.14 -22.01
CA ALA A 21 -9.51 16.91 -21.59
C ALA A 21 -9.31 17.08 -20.07
N ALA A 22 -10.01 18.03 -19.44
CA ALA A 22 -10.00 18.20 -17.99
C ALA A 22 -10.81 17.13 -17.24
N ALA A 23 -11.72 16.41 -17.92
CA ALA A 23 -12.51 15.32 -17.35
C ALA A 23 -11.78 13.96 -17.34
N ASN A 24 -10.63 13.82 -18.00
CA ASN A 24 -9.84 12.58 -18.00
C ASN A 24 -8.75 12.58 -16.92
N ILE A 25 -9.09 13.02 -15.71
CA ILE A 25 -8.29 12.74 -14.52
C ILE A 25 -8.66 11.32 -14.08
N ASN A 26 -7.98 10.32 -14.65
CA ASN A 26 -8.08 8.94 -14.19
C ASN A 26 -7.33 8.84 -12.84
N PHE A 27 -8.01 9.19 -11.75
CA PHE A 27 -7.43 9.15 -10.42
C PHE A 27 -7.34 7.70 -9.95
N ASP A 28 -6.18 7.09 -10.11
CA ASP A 28 -5.91 5.75 -9.60
C ASP A 28 -5.82 5.79 -8.07
N PHE A 29 -6.90 5.40 -7.40
CA PHE A 29 -7.00 5.34 -5.94
C PHE A 29 -5.96 4.42 -5.29
N THR A 30 -5.32 3.55 -6.08
CA THR A 30 -4.28 2.64 -5.60
C THR A 30 -2.95 3.36 -5.36
N LEU A 31 -2.77 4.58 -5.88
CA LEU A 31 -1.58 5.41 -5.65
C LEU A 31 -1.65 6.25 -4.37
N VAL A 32 -2.80 6.25 -3.67
CA VAL A 32 -2.98 7.00 -2.42
C VAL A 32 -2.41 6.21 -1.25
N LYS A 33 -1.41 6.78 -0.58
CA LYS A 33 -0.85 6.29 0.69
C LYS A 33 -1.61 6.90 1.86
N CYS A 34 -2.03 6.06 2.79
CA CYS A 34 -2.58 6.45 4.08
C CYS A 34 -1.50 6.45 5.17
N GLU A 35 -1.71 7.24 6.22
CA GLU A 35 -0.87 7.17 7.42
C GLU A 35 -1.06 5.82 8.11
N ALA A 36 0.04 5.13 8.41
CA ALA A 36 0.00 3.86 9.11
C ALA A 36 -0.42 4.06 10.58
N PRO A 37 -1.16 3.12 11.18
CA PRO A 37 -1.44 3.17 12.62
C PRO A 37 -0.14 3.17 13.43
N LYS A 38 -0.12 3.86 14.56
CA LYS A 38 1.08 4.09 15.40
C LYS A 38 1.79 2.78 15.76
N GLU A 39 1.03 1.71 15.96
CA GLU A 39 1.54 0.39 16.31
C GLU A 39 2.42 -0.23 15.21
N PHE A 40 2.28 0.19 13.96
CA PHE A 40 3.04 -0.31 12.80
C PHE A 40 4.20 0.62 12.39
N GLU A 41 4.35 1.78 13.02
CA GLU A 41 5.44 2.72 12.70
C GLU A 41 6.84 2.09 12.91
N PRO A 42 7.10 1.31 13.98
CA PRO A 42 8.38 0.64 14.14
C PRO A 42 8.63 -0.48 13.11
N LEU A 43 7.59 -1.15 12.63
CA LEU A 43 7.71 -2.10 11.51
C LEU A 43 8.21 -1.38 10.26
N GLY A 44 7.58 -0.27 9.88
CA GLY A 44 7.94 0.50 8.69
C GLY A 44 9.38 1.04 8.72
N SER A 45 9.89 1.37 9.91
CA SER A 45 11.29 1.81 10.10
C SER A 45 12.31 0.68 10.13
N ALA A 46 11.87 -0.57 10.34
CA ALA A 46 12.72 -1.75 10.35
C ALA A 46 12.86 -2.42 8.97
N LEU A 47 12.05 -2.02 7.99
CA LEU A 47 12.14 -2.51 6.62
C LEU A 47 13.39 -1.99 5.91
N SER A 48 13.89 -2.80 4.98
CA SER A 48 14.89 -2.35 4.01
C SER A 48 14.30 -1.31 3.05
N GLN A 49 15.15 -0.46 2.48
CA GLN A 49 14.71 0.64 1.63
C GLN A 49 13.81 0.17 0.47
N THR A 50 14.24 -0.87 -0.27
CA THR A 50 13.48 -1.41 -1.41
C THR A 50 12.13 -1.98 -0.98
N ARG A 51 12.07 -2.64 0.19
CA ARG A 51 10.83 -3.21 0.72
C ARG A 51 9.87 -2.11 1.16
N LYS A 52 10.38 -1.05 1.77
CA LYS A 52 9.59 0.12 2.17
C LYS A 52 9.01 0.84 0.96
N GLU A 53 9.81 1.07 -0.09
CA GLU A 53 9.33 1.68 -1.34
C GLU A 53 8.21 0.84 -1.98
N ASN A 54 8.37 -0.49 -2.01
CA ASN A 54 7.33 -1.37 -2.53
C ASN A 54 6.05 -1.33 -1.67
N ALA A 55 6.20 -1.26 -0.34
CA ALA A 55 5.08 -1.18 0.58
C ALA A 55 4.32 0.15 0.52
N GLU A 56 5.00 1.26 0.25
CA GLU A 56 4.40 2.60 0.29
C GLU A 56 3.88 3.11 -1.06
N GLY A 57 4.39 2.57 -2.18
CA GLY A 57 3.97 3.01 -3.51
C GLY A 57 4.18 1.99 -4.64
N GLY A 58 4.63 0.78 -4.32
CA GLY A 58 4.87 -0.27 -5.31
C GLY A 58 3.70 -1.22 -5.52
N THR A 59 4.00 -2.38 -6.07
CA THR A 59 3.00 -3.40 -6.41
C THR A 59 2.33 -4.00 -5.18
N ALA A 60 3.07 -4.10 -4.06
CA ALA A 60 2.51 -4.55 -2.79
C ALA A 60 1.46 -3.54 -2.27
N HIS A 61 1.75 -2.24 -2.34
CA HIS A 61 0.80 -1.18 -2.00
C HIS A 61 -0.46 -1.24 -2.86
N ILE A 62 -0.30 -1.32 -4.19
CA ILE A 62 -1.44 -1.40 -5.13
C ILE A 62 -2.32 -2.62 -4.82
N THR A 63 -1.70 -3.76 -4.53
CA THR A 63 -2.43 -4.99 -4.17
C THR A 63 -3.21 -4.80 -2.87
N ALA A 64 -2.58 -4.25 -1.84
CA ALA A 64 -3.22 -3.98 -0.56
C ALA A 64 -4.38 -2.98 -0.69
N ARG A 65 -4.24 -1.92 -1.50
CA ARG A 65 -5.33 -0.97 -1.80
C ARG A 65 -6.51 -1.65 -2.50
N ARG A 66 -6.24 -2.46 -3.53
CA ARG A 66 -7.29 -3.19 -4.26
C ARG A 66 -8.03 -4.17 -3.35
N LEU A 67 -7.32 -4.92 -2.52
CA LEU A 67 -7.92 -5.82 -1.54
C LEU A 67 -8.71 -5.08 -0.46
N GLY A 68 -8.19 -3.95 0.02
CA GLY A 68 -8.89 -3.11 1.00
C GLY A 68 -10.24 -2.61 0.49
N VAL A 69 -10.31 -2.19 -0.77
CA VAL A 69 -11.57 -1.78 -1.41
C VAL A 69 -12.48 -2.98 -1.70
N LEU A 70 -11.92 -4.08 -2.21
CA LEU A 70 -12.69 -5.28 -2.56
C LEU A 70 -13.43 -5.87 -1.36
N PHE A 71 -12.83 -5.80 -0.17
CA PHE A 71 -13.41 -6.35 1.06
C PHE A 71 -14.02 -5.28 1.99
N GLU A 72 -14.21 -4.06 1.49
CA GLU A 72 -14.80 -2.98 2.28
C GLU A 72 -16.21 -3.36 2.77
N GLY A 73 -16.48 -3.11 4.05
CA GLY A 73 -17.76 -3.44 4.68
C GLY A 73 -17.96 -4.91 5.08
N ILE A 74 -17.03 -5.81 4.77
CA ILE A 74 -17.13 -7.24 5.15
C ILE A 74 -16.67 -7.48 6.58
N PHE A 75 -15.57 -6.83 6.98
CA PHE A 75 -14.96 -7.07 8.29
C PHE A 75 -15.57 -6.20 9.39
N PRO A 76 -15.76 -6.74 10.60
CA PRO A 76 -16.19 -5.96 11.75
C PRO A 76 -15.08 -5.00 12.22
N LEU A 77 -15.47 -3.99 13.00
CA LEU A 77 -14.53 -3.06 13.63
C LEU A 77 -13.74 -3.78 14.75
N THR A 78 -12.45 -4.06 14.53
CA THR A 78 -11.60 -4.79 15.50
C THR A 78 -10.34 -4.01 15.90
N PRO A 79 -10.45 -2.87 16.58
CA PRO A 79 -9.32 -1.99 16.86
C PRO A 79 -8.31 -2.62 17.83
N ALA A 80 -8.77 -3.42 18.79
CA ALA A 80 -7.89 -4.13 19.72
C ALA A 80 -7.05 -5.22 19.03
N LEU A 81 -7.62 -5.91 18.03
CA LEU A 81 -6.90 -6.90 17.23
C LEU A 81 -5.83 -6.23 16.38
N VAL A 82 -6.18 -5.14 15.68
CA VAL A 82 -5.23 -4.40 14.85
C VAL A 82 -4.08 -3.84 15.70
N ARG A 83 -4.38 -3.30 16.89
CA ARG A 83 -3.37 -2.83 17.85
C ARG A 83 -2.41 -3.95 18.26
N SER A 84 -2.95 -5.06 18.79
CA SER A 84 -2.13 -6.18 19.27
C SER A 84 -1.30 -6.81 18.14
N TYR A 85 -1.88 -6.90 16.94
CA TYR A 85 -1.16 -7.34 15.75
C TYR A 85 0.00 -6.40 15.41
N GLY A 86 -0.27 -5.09 15.31
CA GLY A 86 0.74 -4.06 15.05
C GLY A 86 1.88 -4.06 16.06
N THR A 87 1.55 -4.09 17.36
CA THR A 87 2.54 -4.19 18.43
C THR A 87 3.42 -5.42 18.24
N ARG A 88 2.82 -6.59 17.97
CA ARG A 88 3.57 -7.83 17.85
C ARG A 88 4.50 -7.86 16.64
N VAL A 89 4.04 -7.42 15.47
CA VAL A 89 4.88 -7.40 14.27
C VAL A 89 6.02 -6.40 14.40
N SER A 90 5.77 -5.27 15.06
CA SER A 90 6.79 -4.26 15.36
C SER A 90 7.85 -4.77 16.32
N GLU A 91 7.47 -5.47 17.39
CA GLU A 91 8.42 -6.13 18.30
C GLU A 91 9.33 -7.13 17.55
N ILE A 92 8.74 -7.98 16.71
CA ILE A 92 9.47 -8.98 15.92
C ILE A 92 10.44 -8.30 14.96
N ALA A 93 9.99 -7.26 14.25
CA ALA A 93 10.81 -6.54 13.28
C ALA A 93 12.00 -5.82 13.95
N GLN A 94 11.77 -5.21 15.13
CA GLN A 94 12.83 -4.59 15.92
C GLN A 94 13.84 -5.60 16.46
N ALA A 95 13.38 -6.76 16.92
CA ALA A 95 14.26 -7.83 17.37
C ALA A 95 15.16 -8.33 16.22
N ALA A 96 14.56 -8.59 15.05
CA ALA A 96 15.30 -9.01 13.86
C ALA A 96 16.33 -7.96 13.41
N ARG A 97 16.01 -6.67 13.51
CA ARG A 97 16.96 -5.59 13.19
C ARG A 97 18.17 -5.56 14.13
N LYS A 98 17.98 -5.82 15.43
CA LYS A 98 19.07 -5.83 16.42
C LYS A 98 20.05 -6.98 16.22
N GLU A 99 19.60 -8.10 15.64
CA GLU A 99 20.43 -9.26 15.34
C GLU A 99 21.26 -9.10 14.06
N GLY A 100 20.97 -8.08 13.24
CA GLY A 100 21.70 -7.79 12.02
C GLY A 100 23.15 -7.35 12.27
N SER A 101 24.09 -7.86 11.46
CA SER A 101 25.50 -7.47 11.58
C SER A 101 25.78 -6.16 10.83
N PRO A 102 26.51 -5.19 11.43
CA PRO A 102 26.75 -3.87 10.82
C PRO A 102 27.58 -3.91 9.53
N LYS A 103 28.42 -4.94 9.35
CA LYS A 103 29.23 -5.15 8.13
C LYS A 103 28.39 -5.32 6.85
N ILE A 104 27.12 -5.67 6.99
CA ILE A 104 26.23 -5.96 5.87
C ILE A 104 25.57 -4.69 5.32
N GLU A 105 25.49 -3.61 6.11
CA GLU A 105 24.89 -2.33 5.69
C GLU A 105 25.73 -1.59 4.62
N GLU A 106 27.00 -1.96 4.46
CA GLU A 106 27.91 -1.42 3.43
C GLU A 106 27.99 -2.31 2.17
N SER A 107 27.22 -3.41 2.11
CA SER A 107 27.20 -4.33 0.97
C SER A 107 26.42 -3.78 -0.22
N LEU A 108 26.74 -4.26 -1.43
CA LEU A 108 25.95 -4.01 -2.65
C LEU A 108 24.46 -4.37 -2.53
N PHE A 109 24.12 -5.22 -1.55
CA PHE A 109 22.75 -5.66 -1.29
C PHE A 109 22.09 -4.99 -0.08
N ALA A 110 22.71 -3.98 0.53
CA ALA A 110 22.21 -3.34 1.75
C ALA A 110 20.73 -2.91 1.66
N ALA A 111 20.30 -2.41 0.50
CA ALA A 111 18.91 -1.99 0.27
C ALA A 111 17.86 -3.12 0.35
N HIS A 112 18.27 -4.39 0.25
CA HIS A 112 17.40 -5.57 0.26
C HIS A 112 17.42 -6.33 1.61
N ILE A 113 18.32 -5.96 2.52
CA ILE A 113 18.60 -6.70 3.74
C ILE A 113 17.78 -6.15 4.90
N GLY A 114 17.16 -7.04 5.67
CA GLY A 114 16.28 -6.71 6.77
C GLY A 114 15.09 -7.67 6.86
N ALA A 115 14.24 -7.46 7.87
CA ALA A 115 13.02 -8.24 8.03
C ALA A 115 12.07 -8.04 6.84
N ASP A 116 11.42 -9.12 6.40
CA ASP A 116 10.36 -9.03 5.39
C ASP A 116 9.00 -8.77 6.03
N GLY A 117 8.62 -7.49 6.10
CA GLY A 117 7.29 -7.05 6.50
C GLY A 117 6.55 -6.28 5.40
N THR A 118 6.95 -6.44 4.14
CA THR A 118 6.49 -5.60 3.01
C THR A 118 4.96 -5.59 2.89
N SER A 119 4.34 -6.78 2.89
CA SER A 119 2.89 -6.94 2.75
C SER A 119 2.11 -6.39 3.95
N ILE A 120 2.66 -6.52 5.15
CA ILE A 120 2.07 -5.97 6.38
C ILE A 120 2.13 -4.44 6.37
N CYS A 121 3.28 -3.88 6.01
CA CYS A 121 3.45 -2.43 5.89
C CYS A 121 2.56 -1.86 4.78
N ALA A 122 2.48 -2.53 3.62
CA ALA A 122 1.60 -2.13 2.53
C ALA A 122 0.13 -2.08 2.95
N ALA A 123 -0.32 -3.09 3.71
CA ALA A 123 -1.66 -3.10 4.27
C ALA A 123 -1.88 -1.94 5.26
N ALA A 124 -0.90 -1.70 6.15
CA ALA A 124 -0.95 -0.63 7.14
C ALA A 124 -1.03 0.77 6.50
N THR A 125 -0.36 0.99 5.37
CA THR A 125 -0.38 2.25 4.62
C THR A 125 -1.49 2.33 3.58
N SER A 126 -2.37 1.32 3.49
CA SER A 126 -3.44 1.26 2.48
C SER A 126 -4.83 1.53 3.05
N SER A 127 -5.24 0.77 4.07
CA SER A 127 -6.53 0.93 4.76
C SER A 127 -6.62 -0.04 5.95
N PRO A 128 -7.50 0.23 6.93
CA PRO A 128 -7.79 -0.75 7.98
C PRO A 128 -8.25 -2.11 7.43
N THR A 129 -9.12 -2.10 6.42
CA THR A 129 -9.62 -3.33 5.77
C THR A 129 -8.48 -4.14 5.14
N ALA A 130 -7.50 -3.49 4.53
CA ALA A 130 -6.33 -4.19 3.97
C ALA A 130 -5.53 -4.92 5.06
N LEU A 131 -5.42 -4.36 6.28
CA LEU A 131 -4.79 -5.03 7.42
C LEU A 131 -5.56 -6.29 7.84
N HIS A 132 -6.90 -6.24 7.84
CA HIS A 132 -7.73 -7.41 8.09
C HIS A 132 -7.50 -8.51 7.06
N VAL A 133 -7.53 -8.15 5.77
CA VAL A 133 -7.30 -9.11 4.68
C VAL A 133 -5.90 -9.72 4.78
N GLN A 134 -4.88 -8.91 5.06
CA GLN A 134 -3.52 -9.38 5.22
C GLN A 134 -3.39 -10.36 6.39
N LEU A 135 -3.98 -10.05 7.54
CA LEU A 135 -3.99 -10.94 8.70
C LEU A 135 -4.76 -12.24 8.43
N LEU A 136 -5.91 -12.16 7.76
CA LEU A 136 -6.67 -13.32 7.33
C LEU A 136 -5.84 -14.19 6.40
N GLY A 137 -5.13 -13.60 5.42
CA GLY A 137 -4.20 -14.30 4.55
C GLY A 137 -3.13 -15.06 5.34
N CYS A 138 -2.55 -14.44 6.38
CA CYS A 138 -1.61 -15.13 7.28
C CYS A 138 -2.25 -16.29 8.06
N MET A 139 -3.52 -16.17 8.47
CA MET A 139 -4.23 -17.26 9.14
C MET A 139 -4.52 -18.42 8.19
N LEU A 140 -4.99 -18.11 6.98
CA LEU A 140 -5.27 -19.09 5.93
C LEU A 140 -4.00 -19.84 5.50
N ALA A 141 -2.89 -19.13 5.33
CA ALA A 141 -1.60 -19.71 5.01
C ALA A 141 -1.09 -20.70 6.07
N ARG A 142 -1.59 -20.61 7.31
CA ARG A 142 -1.26 -21.54 8.40
C ARG A 142 -2.24 -22.70 8.52
N LEU A 143 -3.39 -22.63 7.85
CA LEU A 143 -4.45 -23.62 7.98
C LEU A 143 -4.17 -24.87 7.15
N TRP A 144 -3.59 -24.70 5.96
CA TRP A 144 -3.28 -25.80 5.04
C TRP A 144 -1.80 -26.17 5.08
N THR A 145 -1.53 -27.47 4.94
CA THR A 145 -0.17 -27.94 4.67
C THR A 145 0.23 -27.58 3.23
N ALA A 146 1.53 -27.51 2.95
CA ALA A 146 2.02 -27.14 1.62
C ALA A 146 1.46 -28.05 0.50
N SER A 147 1.19 -29.33 0.79
CA SER A 147 0.58 -30.27 -0.15
C SER A 147 -0.89 -30.01 -0.46
N GLU A 148 -1.61 -29.30 0.42
CA GLU A 148 -3.05 -29.04 0.29
C GLU A 148 -3.35 -27.64 -0.27
N ALA A 149 -2.34 -26.78 -0.38
CA ALA A 149 -2.48 -25.38 -0.77
C ALA A 149 -2.39 -25.12 -2.30
N THR A 150 -2.35 -26.17 -3.12
CA THR A 150 -2.19 -26.12 -4.59
C THR A 150 -3.42 -26.67 -5.30
#